data_AF-A0A1Q3PR75-F1
#
_entry.id   AF-A0A1Q3PR75-F1
#
_cell.length_a   1.000
_cell.length_b   1.000
_cell.length_c   1.000
_cell.angle_alpha   90.00
_cell.angle_beta   90.00
_cell.angle_gamma   90.00
#
_symmetry.space_group_name_H-M   'P 1'
#
loop_
_entity.id
_entity.type
_entity.pdbx_description
1 polymer ?
#
loop_
_entity_poly.entity_id
_entity_poly.type
_entity_poly.pdbx_seq_one_letter_code
_entity_poly.pdbx_strand_id
1 'polypeptide(L)'
;MIFIKVLLAGLILGLFLYSKLLQHKEKLSPKYRNLFDIFQNIFAPVLNGLKSFIPPFEVGPGLSIDMTQIVLLVLLLIINGLF
;
A
#
# COMPACT_ATOMS: atom_id res chain seq x y z
N MET A 1 -11.36 -20.32 -2.96
CA MET A 1 -12.11 -19.28 -3.69
C MET A 1 -12.57 -18.15 -2.76
N ILE A 2 -13.53 -18.35 -1.83
CA ILE A 2 -13.95 -17.29 -0.88
C ILE A 2 -12.82 -16.79 0.03
N PHE A 3 -12.01 -17.70 0.59
CA PHE A 3 -10.94 -17.33 1.52
C PHE A 3 -9.91 -16.38 0.90
N ILE A 4 -9.54 -16.63 -0.37
CA ILE A 4 -8.60 -15.78 -1.12
C ILE A 4 -9.21 -14.38 -1.34
N LYS A 5 -10.50 -14.28 -1.63
CA LYS A 5 -11.20 -12.99 -1.79
C LYS A 5 -11.21 -12.19 -0.49
N VAL A 6 -11.50 -12.85 0.64
CA VAL A 6 -11.49 -12.20 1.95
C VAL A 6 -10.08 -11.74 2.32
N LEU A 7 -9.06 -12.56 2.04
CA LEU A 7 -7.66 -12.18 2.25
C LEU A 7 -7.27 -10.97 1.39
N LEU A 8 -7.61 -10.97 0.10
CA LEU A 8 -7.33 -9.87 -0.82
C LEU A 8 -8.06 -8.58 -0.42
N ALA A 9 -9.33 -8.67 -0.01
CA ALA A 9 -10.07 -7.55 0.53
C ALA A 9 -9.40 -6.98 1.79
N GLY A 10 -8.94 -7.85 2.70
CA GLY A 10 -8.15 -7.45 3.87
C GLY A 10 -6.84 -6.76 3.50
N LEU A 11 -6.15 -7.24 2.47
CA LEU A 11 -4.90 -6.65 1.96
C LEU A 11 -5.15 -5.28 1.31
N ILE A 12 -6.27 -5.12 0.58
CA ILE A 12 -6.70 -3.84 0.01
C ILE A 12 -6.96 -2.81 1.12
N LEU A 13 -7.71 -3.20 2.15
CA LEU A 13 -7.95 -2.34 3.32
C LEU A 13 -6.64 -2.00 4.05
N GLY A 14 -5.77 -3.00 4.22
CA GLY A 14 -4.45 -2.84 4.82
C GLY A 14 -3.57 -1.87 4.04
N LEU A 15 -3.58 -1.94 2.70
CA LEU A 15 -2.82 -1.05 1.82
C LEU A 15 -3.28 0.41 1.96
N PHE A 16 -4.61 0.62 2.03
CA PHE A 16 -5.19 1.94 2.23
C PHE A 16 -4.80 2.53 3.60
N LEU A 17 -4.91 1.73 4.66
CA LEU A 17 -4.50 2.14 6.00
C LEU A 17 -3.00 2.44 6.06
N TYR A 18 -2.17 1.56 5.51
CA TYR A 18 -0.73 1.75 5.44
C TYR A 18 -0.37 3.08 4.76
N SER A 19 -0.98 3.40 3.62
CA SER A 19 -0.76 4.66 2.91
C SER A 19 -1.05 5.90 3.78
N LYS A 20 -2.17 5.89 4.51
CA LYS A 20 -2.56 6.99 5.42
C LYS A 20 -1.62 7.12 6.61
N LEU A 21 -1.21 5.99 7.20
CA LEU A 21 -0.36 5.97 8.39
C LEU A 21 1.11 6.28 8.05
N LEU A 22 1.56 5.97 6.83
CA LEU A 22 2.94 6.21 6.38
C LEU A 22 3.34 7.69 6.52
N GLN A 23 2.45 8.61 6.19
CA GLN A 23 2.69 10.07 6.34
C GLN A 23 2.80 10.52 7.80
N HIS A 24 2.31 9.72 8.74
CA HIS A 24 2.22 10.03 10.16
C HIS A 24 3.03 9.07 11.03
N LYS A 25 3.96 8.28 10.43
CA LYS A 25 4.63 7.14 11.10
C LYS A 25 5.24 7.49 12.46
N GLU A 26 5.80 8.69 12.57
CA GLU A 26 6.53 9.14 13.76
C GLU A 26 5.61 9.57 14.91
N LYS A 27 4.34 9.84 14.58
CA LYS A 27 3.30 10.25 15.53
C LYS A 27 2.41 9.08 15.95
N LEU A 28 2.69 7.86 15.50
CA LEU A 28 1.92 6.67 15.85
C LEU A 28 2.19 6.25 17.29
N SER A 29 1.13 5.97 18.05
CA SER A 29 1.27 5.33 19.36
C SER A 29 1.94 3.94 19.22
N PRO A 30 2.59 3.41 20.27
CA PRO A 30 3.29 2.12 20.21
C PRO A 30 2.43 0.96 19.68
N LYS A 31 1.14 0.93 20.03
CA LYS A 31 0.19 -0.10 19.55
C LYS A 31 -0.02 -0.05 18.03
N TYR A 32 -0.20 1.15 17.48
CA TYR A 32 -0.42 1.34 16.04
C TYR A 32 0.89 1.24 15.25
N ARG A 33 2.03 1.54 15.89
CA ARG A 33 3.36 1.36 15.31
C ARG A 33 3.63 -0.11 15.00
N ASN A 34 3.36 -1.03 15.93
CA ASN A 34 3.53 -2.46 15.67
C ASN A 34 2.68 -2.95 14.50
N LEU A 35 1.43 -2.51 14.41
CA LEU A 35 0.56 -2.87 13.29
C LEU A 35 1.08 -2.29 11.96
N PHE A 36 1.54 -1.04 11.99
CA PHE A 36 2.14 -0.38 10.84
C PHE A 36 3.40 -1.11 10.36
N ASP A 37 4.27 -1.53 11.27
CA ASP A 37 5.51 -2.24 10.93
C ASP A 37 5.23 -3.58 10.25
N ILE A 38 4.17 -4.31 10.64
CA ILE A 38 3.72 -5.52 9.94
C ILE A 38 3.37 -5.20 8.49
N PHE A 39 2.52 -4.18 8.26
CA PHE A 39 2.15 -3.77 6.92
C PHE A 39 3.32 -3.20 6.12
N GLN A 40 4.24 -2.48 6.77
CA GLN A 40 5.45 -1.98 6.15
C GLN A 40 6.31 -3.14 5.63
N ASN A 41 6.48 -4.20 6.42
CA ASN A 41 7.25 -5.37 6.00
C ASN A 41 6.61 -6.14 4.84
N ILE A 42 5.28 -6.09 4.71
CA ILE A 42 4.55 -6.73 3.60
C ILE A 42 4.59 -5.84 2.34
N PHE A 43 4.25 -4.55 2.48
CA PHE A 43 4.07 -3.67 1.33
C PHE A 43 5.35 -3.01 0.85
N ALA A 44 6.32 -2.68 1.71
CA ALA A 44 7.52 -1.97 1.30
C ALA A 44 8.35 -2.74 0.25
N PRO A 45 8.61 -4.05 0.37
CA PRO A 45 9.33 -4.79 -0.67
C PRO A 45 8.60 -4.76 -2.02
N VAL A 46 7.28 -4.94 -1.99
CA VAL A 46 6.43 -4.92 -3.19
C VAL A 46 6.44 -3.55 -3.84
N LEU A 47 6.16 -2.49 -3.06
CA LEU A 47 6.13 -1.11 -3.54
C LEU A 47 7.51 -0.67 -4.06
N ASN A 48 8.60 -1.03 -3.37
CA ASN A 48 9.96 -0.73 -3.83
C ASN A 48 10.29 -1.42 -5.15
N GLY A 49 9.84 -2.67 -5.33
CA GLY A 49 9.92 -3.35 -6.63
C GLY A 49 9.16 -2.60 -7.72
N LEU A 50 7.94 -2.11 -7.43
CA LEU A 50 7.16 -1.30 -8.37
C LEU A 50 7.84 0.05 -8.68
N LYS A 51 8.54 0.67 -7.72
CA LYS A 51 9.24 1.96 -7.91
C LYS A 51 10.33 1.88 -8.97
N SER A 52 10.92 0.70 -9.19
CA SER A 52 11.88 0.50 -10.26
C SER A 52 11.26 0.63 -11.66
N PHE A 53 9.95 0.42 -11.79
CA PHE A 53 9.23 0.48 -13.07
C PHE A 53 8.36 1.73 -13.21
N ILE A 54 7.95 2.33 -12.09
CA ILE A 54 6.96 3.40 -12.06
C ILE A 54 7.58 4.64 -11.43
N PRO A 55 7.89 5.67 -12.24
CA PRO A 55 8.44 6.90 -11.72
C PRO A 55 7.41 7.64 -10.84
N PRO A 56 7.88 8.40 -9.83
CA PRO A 56 7.00 9.29 -9.08
C PRO A 56 6.36 10.32 -10.01
N PHE A 57 5.10 10.67 -9.75
CA PHE A 57 4.33 11.57 -10.60
C PHE A 57 4.27 12.96 -9.97
N GLU A 58 4.81 13.97 -10.65
CA GLU A 58 4.75 15.36 -10.20
C GLU A 58 3.33 15.91 -10.39
N VAL A 59 2.68 16.28 -9.29
CA VAL A 59 1.37 16.95 -9.29
C VAL A 59 1.47 18.45 -9.04
N GLY A 60 2.69 18.95 -8.80
CA GLY A 60 2.98 20.35 -8.60
C GLY A 60 4.48 20.58 -8.40
N PRO A 61 4.92 21.85 -8.37
CA PRO A 61 6.33 22.20 -8.21
C PRO A 61 6.89 21.62 -6.91
N GLY A 62 7.79 20.64 -7.01
CA GLY A 62 8.38 19.95 -5.86
C GLY A 62 7.43 19.00 -5.10
N LEU A 63 6.22 18.75 -5.62
CA LEU A 63 5.26 17.80 -5.03
C LEU A 63 5.08 16.60 -5.95
N SER A 64 5.75 15.51 -5.60
CA SER A 64 5.64 14.22 -6.27
C SER A 64 4.77 13.26 -5.47
N ILE A 65 3.83 12.58 -6.14
CA ILE A 65 3.02 11.51 -5.57
C ILE A 65 3.63 10.16 -5.95
N ASP A 66 3.72 9.28 -4.94
CA ASP A 66 4.10 7.89 -5.14
C ASP A 66 2.92 7.10 -5.75
N MET A 67 2.98 6.87 -7.06
CA MET A 67 1.93 6.17 -7.81
C MET A 67 1.93 4.66 -7.59
N THR A 68 2.99 4.10 -6.97
CA THR A 68 3.12 2.64 -6.81
C THR A 68 2.03 2.04 -5.95
N GLN A 69 1.53 2.79 -4.96
CA GLN A 69 0.40 2.36 -4.13
C GLN A 69 -0.90 2.26 -4.92
N ILE A 70 -1.17 3.23 -5.81
CA ILE A 70 -2.36 3.22 -6.67
C ILE A 70 -2.28 2.03 -7.64
N VAL A 71 -1.11 1.78 -8.21
CA VAL A 71 -0.92 0.67 -9.14
C VAL A 71 -1.08 -0.67 -8.42
N LEU A 72 -0.48 -0.83 -7.25
CA LEU A 72 -0.67 -2.03 -6.43
C LEU A 72 -2.15 -2.24 -6.06
N LEU A 73 -2.88 -1.17 -5.72
CA LEU A 73 -4.31 -1.24 -5.44
C LEU A 73 -5.12 -1.75 -6.64
N VAL A 74 -4.86 -1.20 -7.83
CA VAL A 74 -5.53 -1.62 -9.08
C VAL A 74 -5.22 -3.09 -9.37
N LEU A 75 -3.97 -3.53 -9.21
CA LEU A 75 -3.58 -4.93 -9.37
C LEU A 75 -4.35 -5.84 -8.40
N LEU A 76 -4.41 -5.48 -7.12
CA LEU A 76 -5.15 -6.25 -6.12
C LEU A 76 -6.64 -6.35 -6.44
N LEU A 77 -7.26 -5.28 -6.94
CA LEU A 77 -8.66 -5.27 -7.36
C LEU A 77 -8.92 -6.19 -8.56
N ILE A 78 -8.06 -6.12 -9.58
CA ILE A 78 -8.15 -6.98 -10.77
C ILE A 78 -8.03 -8.45 -10.35
N ILE A 79 -7.02 -8.78 -9.54
CA ILE A 79 -6.81 -10.14 -9.04
C ILE A 79 -8.02 -10.60 -8.22
N ASN A 80 -8.58 -9.76 -7.36
CA ASN A 80 -9.77 -10.10 -6.57
C ASN A 80 -11.02 -10.37 -7.42
N GLY A 81 -11.14 -9.73 -8.58
CA GLY A 81 -12.24 -9.94 -9.54
C GLY A 81 -12.06 -11.13 -10.47
N LEU A 82 -10.82 -11.59 -10.68
CA LEU A 82 -10.49 -12.73 -11.56
C LEU A 82 -10.62 -14.10 -10.89
N PHE A 83 -10.51 -14.17 -9.56
CA PHE A 83 -10.61 -15.40 -8.77
C PHE A 83 -11.96 -15.56 -8.06
#